data_AF-A0A2S4VRS8-F1
#
_entry.id   AF-A0A2S4VRS8-F1
#
_cell.length_a   1.000
_cell.length_b   1.000
_cell.length_c   1.000
_cell.angle_alpha   90.00
_cell.angle_beta   90.00
_cell.angle_gamma   90.00
#
_symmetry.space_group_name_H-M   'P 1'
#
loop_
_entity.id
_entity.type
_entity.pdbx_description
1 polymer ?
#
loop_
_entity_poly.entity_id
_entity_poly.type
_entity_poly.pdbx_seq_one_letter_code
_entity_poly.pdbx_strand_id
1 'polypeptide(L)'
;MDLLEPLSEATDMLCGSKFPTLNTALPVYMILVKHLYITRQGLYDQDQLINPAAQMILKVDGYLHDALTKPVYICAMVLDPTFKTAFWKTHSTFINKNYSVSVGQIEATFRTAAKDFKDSLGDTEPTSNNPKGRTSGPTTPSFFAAALYQPTVALEGIEAEITQYSKEDPEPQGSKILPYWASRQKTYPTLS
;
A
#
# COMPACT_ATOMS: atom_id res chain seq x y z
N MET A 1 -12.21 15.16 -24.69
CA MET A 1 -11.99 13.89 -25.43
C MET A 1 -11.72 12.88 -24.35
N ASP A 2 -12.81 12.33 -23.81
CA ASP A 2 -12.83 11.84 -22.42
C ASP A 2 -12.26 10.41 -22.33
N LEU A 3 -12.03 9.79 -23.49
CA LEU A 3 -11.41 8.46 -23.61
C LEU A 3 -9.97 8.42 -23.08
N LEU A 4 -9.18 9.47 -23.33
CA LEU A 4 -7.76 9.49 -22.98
C LEU A 4 -7.50 10.17 -21.62
N GLU A 5 -8.52 10.77 -21.02
CA GLU A 5 -8.41 11.48 -19.75
C GLU A 5 -7.87 10.57 -18.63
N PRO A 6 -8.36 9.32 -18.44
CA PRO A 6 -7.80 8.41 -17.44
C PRO A 6 -6.32 8.09 -17.63
N LEU A 7 -5.80 8.13 -18.86
CA LEU A 7 -4.38 7.91 -19.13
C LEU A 7 -3.54 9.14 -18.78
N SER A 8 -4.08 10.34 -19.01
CA SER A 8 -3.45 11.58 -18.56
C SER A 8 -3.36 11.58 -17.04
N GLU A 9 -4.47 11.30 -16.35
CA GLU A 9 -4.50 11.22 -14.88
C GLU A 9 -3.54 10.15 -14.34
N ALA A 10 -3.51 8.97 -14.97
CA ALA A 10 -2.55 7.92 -14.63
C ALA A 10 -1.10 8.39 -14.78
N THR A 11 -0.81 9.13 -15.85
CA THR A 11 0.53 9.69 -16.09
C THR A 11 0.88 10.70 -15.01
N ASP A 12 -0.05 11.59 -14.64
CA ASP A 12 0.18 12.57 -13.59
C ASP A 12 0.37 11.90 -12.22
N MET A 13 -0.39 10.84 -11.92
CA MET A 13 -0.24 10.09 -10.66
C MET A 13 1.09 9.32 -10.56
N LEU A 14 1.56 8.73 -11.67
CA LEU A 14 2.79 7.91 -11.67
C LEU A 14 4.06 8.74 -11.90
N CYS A 15 3.97 9.82 -12.67
CA CYS A 15 5.09 10.61 -13.16
C CYS A 15 5.09 12.07 -12.65
N GLY A 16 4.04 12.53 -11.98
CA GLY A 16 3.95 13.91 -11.47
C GLY A 16 4.88 14.23 -10.30
N SER A 17 5.60 13.23 -9.81
CA SER A 17 6.55 13.31 -8.70
C SER A 17 7.97 13.08 -9.20
N LYS A 18 8.97 13.72 -8.54
CA LYS A 18 10.40 13.43 -8.81
C LYS A 18 10.83 12.02 -8.37
N PHE A 19 9.97 11.32 -7.64
CA PHE A 19 10.21 9.97 -7.13
C PHE A 19 9.16 9.01 -7.71
N PRO A 20 9.54 7.79 -8.14
CA PRO A 20 8.59 6.78 -8.57
C PRO A 20 7.58 6.45 -7.46
N THR A 21 6.30 6.66 -7.73
CA THR A 21 5.20 6.39 -6.79
C THR A 21 4.82 4.90 -6.84
N LEU A 22 5.67 4.04 -6.28
CA LEU A 22 5.51 2.58 -6.37
C LEU A 22 4.19 2.08 -5.77
N ASN A 23 3.73 2.72 -4.69
CA ASN A 23 2.49 2.44 -3.99
C ASN A 23 1.22 2.67 -4.84
N THR A 24 1.28 3.55 -5.85
CA THR A 24 0.15 3.82 -6.75
C THR A 24 0.21 3.06 -8.07
N ALA A 25 1.32 2.39 -8.39
CA ALA A 25 1.48 1.68 -9.67
C ALA A 25 0.41 0.61 -9.91
N LEU A 26 0.25 -0.32 -8.97
CA LEU A 26 -0.77 -1.38 -9.06
C LEU A 26 -2.21 -0.85 -9.18
N PRO A 27 -2.68 0.05 -8.28
CA PRO A 27 -4.06 0.55 -8.39
C PRO A 27 -4.28 1.30 -9.70
N VAL A 28 -3.30 2.09 -10.17
CA VAL A 28 -3.41 2.78 -11.47
C VAL A 28 -3.55 1.79 -12.63
N TYR A 29 -2.71 0.76 -12.70
CA TYR A 29 -2.82 -0.26 -13.76
C TYR A 29 -4.18 -0.97 -13.71
N MET A 30 -4.65 -1.33 -12.52
CA MET A 30 -5.95 -1.99 -12.37
C MET A 30 -7.12 -1.12 -12.84
N ILE A 31 -7.14 0.16 -12.45
CA ILE A 31 -8.19 1.08 -12.86
C ILE A 31 -8.15 1.33 -14.37
N LEU A 32 -6.96 1.50 -14.95
CA LEU A 32 -6.79 1.68 -16.40
C LEU A 32 -7.29 0.47 -17.19
N VAL A 33 -6.89 -0.75 -16.83
CA VAL A 33 -7.34 -1.97 -17.52
C VAL A 33 -8.86 -2.09 -17.43
N LYS A 34 -9.43 -1.87 -16.23
CA LYS A 34 -10.88 -1.90 -16.03
C LYS A 34 -11.60 -0.85 -16.89
N HIS A 35 -11.10 0.38 -16.94
CA HIS A 35 -11.67 1.44 -17.76
C HIS A 35 -11.62 1.08 -19.25
N LEU A 36 -10.47 0.63 -19.76
CA LEU A 36 -10.31 0.24 -21.16
C LEU A 36 -11.23 -0.92 -21.57
N TYR A 37 -11.48 -1.88 -20.67
CA TYR A 37 -12.45 -2.95 -20.93
C TYR A 37 -13.88 -2.41 -21.10
N ILE A 38 -14.31 -1.49 -20.23
CA ILE A 38 -15.64 -0.86 -20.33
C ILE A 38 -15.73 -0.05 -21.62
N THR A 39 -14.68 0.71 -21.96
CA THR A 39 -14.57 1.47 -23.20
C THR A 39 -14.74 0.59 -24.43
N ARG A 40 -14.03 -0.54 -24.48
CA ARG A 40 -14.11 -1.51 -25.58
C ARG A 40 -15.52 -2.14 -25.72
N GLN A 41 -16.29 -2.18 -24.63
CA GLN A 41 -17.64 -2.76 -24.60
C GLN A 41 -18.75 -1.76 -24.98
N GLY A 42 -18.40 -0.61 -25.56
CA GLY A 42 -19.38 0.28 -26.18
C GLY A 42 -19.73 1.53 -25.38
N LEU A 43 -18.83 2.06 -24.54
CA LEU A 43 -18.99 3.45 -24.04
C LEU A 43 -18.96 4.48 -25.18
N TYR A 44 -18.39 4.12 -26.34
CA TYR A 44 -18.24 5.00 -27.50
C TYR A 44 -18.69 4.26 -28.77
N ASP A 45 -19.57 4.89 -29.55
CA ASP A 45 -20.00 4.44 -30.89
C ASP A 45 -18.92 4.70 -31.94
N GLN A 46 -17.69 4.22 -31.71
CA GLN A 46 -16.58 4.41 -32.63
C GLN A 46 -15.79 3.12 -32.83
N ASP A 47 -16.14 2.39 -33.88
CA ASP A 47 -15.45 1.16 -34.32
C ASP A 47 -13.94 1.36 -34.52
N GLN A 48 -13.52 2.59 -34.84
CA GLN A 48 -12.10 2.95 -35.01
C GLN A 48 -11.29 2.84 -33.72
N LEU A 49 -11.93 2.91 -32.55
CA LEU A 49 -11.27 2.87 -31.25
C LEU A 49 -11.08 1.44 -30.70
N ILE A 50 -11.73 0.44 -31.30
CA ILE A 50 -11.68 -0.95 -30.82
C ILE A 50 -10.26 -1.52 -30.88
N ASN A 51 -9.57 -1.37 -32.02
CA ASN A 51 -8.23 -1.93 -32.21
C ASN A 51 -7.17 -1.20 -31.36
N PRO A 52 -7.10 0.15 -31.36
CA PRO A 52 -6.23 0.88 -30.43
C PRO A 52 -6.47 0.51 -28.96
N ALA A 53 -7.73 0.46 -28.51
CA ALA A 53 -8.07 0.07 -27.15
C ALA A 53 -7.61 -1.36 -26.84
N ALA A 54 -7.77 -2.31 -27.77
CA ALA A 54 -7.29 -3.69 -27.58
C ALA A 54 -5.77 -3.76 -27.40
N GLN A 55 -5.00 -3.00 -28.18
CA GLN A 55 -3.53 -2.94 -28.04
C GLN A 55 -3.11 -2.30 -26.72
N MET A 56 -3.82 -1.26 -26.29
CA MET A 56 -3.57 -0.61 -25.00
C MET A 56 -3.89 -1.54 -23.83
N ILE A 57 -5.01 -2.27 -23.89
CA ILE A 57 -5.36 -3.30 -22.91
C ILE A 57 -4.22 -4.31 -22.83
N LEU A 58 -3.80 -4.92 -23.95
CA LEU A 58 -2.72 -5.90 -23.96
C LEU A 58 -1.44 -5.37 -23.30
N LYS A 59 -1.10 -4.10 -23.56
CA LYS A 59 0.12 -3.49 -23.01
C LYS A 59 0.03 -3.23 -21.50
N VAL A 60 -1.05 -2.62 -21.04
CA VAL A 60 -1.25 -2.29 -19.61
C VAL A 60 -1.53 -3.55 -18.79
N ASP A 61 -2.28 -4.51 -19.35
CA ASP A 61 -2.55 -5.81 -18.75
C ASP A 61 -1.26 -6.60 -18.51
N GLY A 62 -0.32 -6.58 -19.48
CA GLY A 62 1.01 -7.15 -19.30
C GLY A 62 1.77 -6.53 -18.12
N TYR A 63 1.74 -5.20 -17.98
CA TYR A 63 2.36 -4.52 -16.83
C TYR A 63 1.70 -4.86 -15.50
N LEU A 64 0.37 -4.98 -15.48
CA LEU A 64 -0.38 -5.38 -14.30
C LEU A 64 -0.03 -6.82 -13.89
N HIS A 65 0.00 -7.74 -14.85
CA HIS A 65 0.41 -9.12 -14.62
C HIS A 65 1.82 -9.18 -14.01
N ASP A 66 2.79 -8.50 -14.63
CA ASP A 66 4.17 -8.45 -14.13
C ASP A 66 4.26 -7.85 -12.73
N ALA A 67 3.53 -6.77 -12.44
CA ALA A 67 3.52 -6.14 -11.13
C ALA A 67 2.91 -7.06 -10.05
N LEU A 68 1.86 -7.82 -10.38
CA LEU A 68 1.23 -8.78 -9.46
C LEU A 68 2.15 -9.94 -9.08
N THR A 69 3.12 -10.30 -9.92
CA THR A 69 4.11 -11.35 -9.61
C THR A 69 5.23 -10.89 -8.67
N LYS A 70 5.36 -9.57 -8.45
CA LYS A 70 6.49 -8.97 -7.73
C LYS A 70 6.02 -8.47 -6.36
N PRO A 71 6.49 -9.07 -5.24
CA PRO A 71 6.07 -8.68 -3.89
C PRO A 71 6.25 -7.20 -3.59
N VAL A 72 7.28 -6.55 -4.16
CA VAL A 72 7.58 -5.13 -3.92
C VAL A 72 6.42 -4.19 -4.26
N TYR A 73 5.65 -4.46 -5.32
CA TYR A 73 4.48 -3.65 -5.68
C TYR A 73 3.33 -3.88 -4.70
N ILE A 74 3.11 -5.14 -4.31
CA ILE A 74 2.08 -5.52 -3.33
C ILE A 74 2.39 -4.86 -1.99
N CYS A 75 3.62 -5.00 -1.51
CA CYS A 75 4.07 -4.43 -0.24
C CYS A 75 3.96 -2.90 -0.25
N ALA A 76 4.44 -2.23 -1.29
CA ALA A 76 4.35 -0.78 -1.39
C ALA A 76 2.91 -0.26 -1.33
N MET A 77 1.98 -0.96 -2.00
CA MET A 77 0.57 -0.61 -1.98
C MET A 77 -0.09 -0.90 -0.63
N VAL A 78 0.21 -2.05 -0.01
CA VAL A 78 -0.36 -2.40 1.30
C VAL A 78 0.17 -1.48 2.39
N LEU A 79 1.43 -1.04 2.32
CA LEU A 79 2.04 -0.07 3.24
C LEU A 79 1.54 1.36 3.04
N ASP A 80 0.81 1.65 1.97
CA ASP A 80 0.13 2.92 1.82
C ASP A 80 -1.10 2.96 2.75
N PRO A 81 -1.08 3.80 3.80
CA PRO A 81 -2.17 3.84 4.76
C PRO A 81 -3.49 4.32 4.16
N THR A 82 -3.49 4.96 2.99
CA THR A 82 -4.70 5.42 2.30
C THR A 82 -5.43 4.30 1.53
N PHE A 83 -4.73 3.20 1.20
CA PHE A 83 -5.31 2.06 0.48
C PHE A 83 -5.38 0.80 1.33
N LYS A 84 -4.26 0.43 1.96
CA LYS A 84 -4.09 -0.85 2.68
C LYS A 84 -4.61 -2.04 1.86
N THR A 85 -5.36 -2.94 2.50
CA THR A 85 -6.10 -4.02 1.83
C THR A 85 -7.49 -3.60 1.36
N ALA A 86 -7.97 -2.41 1.70
CA ALA A 86 -9.32 -1.96 1.37
C ALA A 86 -9.53 -1.87 -0.15
N PHE A 87 -8.55 -1.34 -0.88
CA PHE A 87 -8.62 -1.29 -2.35
C PHE A 87 -8.76 -2.68 -2.99
N TRP A 88 -8.01 -3.66 -2.47
CA TRP A 88 -8.04 -5.05 -2.94
C TRP A 88 -9.40 -5.70 -2.67
N LYS A 89 -10.01 -5.44 -1.50
CA LYS A 89 -11.35 -5.93 -1.15
C LYS A 89 -12.40 -5.38 -2.12
N THR A 90 -12.37 -4.08 -2.40
CA THR A 90 -13.27 -3.41 -3.35
C THR A 90 -13.15 -3.97 -4.77
N HIS A 91 -11.96 -4.38 -5.19
CA HIS A 91 -11.69 -4.88 -6.54
C HIS A 91 -11.49 -6.41 -6.61
N SER A 92 -11.87 -7.13 -5.55
CA SER A 92 -11.59 -8.57 -5.39
C SER A 92 -12.17 -9.42 -6.52
N THR A 93 -13.39 -9.13 -6.96
CA THR A 93 -14.05 -9.86 -8.07
C THR A 93 -13.31 -9.69 -9.38
N PHE A 94 -12.86 -8.47 -9.68
CA PHE A 94 -12.10 -8.17 -10.89
C PHE A 94 -10.75 -8.89 -10.88
N ILE A 95 -10.00 -8.80 -9.79
CA ILE A 95 -8.66 -9.40 -9.71
C ILE A 95 -8.73 -10.92 -9.75
N ASN A 96 -9.65 -11.51 -8.99
CA ASN A 96 -9.78 -12.95 -8.92
C ASN A 96 -10.20 -13.53 -10.28
N LYS A 97 -11.16 -12.90 -10.96
CA LYS A 97 -11.64 -13.37 -12.27
C LYS A 97 -10.60 -13.25 -13.37
N ASN A 98 -9.82 -12.16 -13.39
CA ASN A 98 -8.91 -11.88 -14.51
C ASN A 98 -7.46 -12.36 -14.27
N TYR A 99 -7.02 -12.47 -13.01
CA TYR A 99 -5.64 -12.83 -12.68
C TYR A 99 -5.51 -14.02 -11.73
N SER A 100 -6.63 -14.61 -11.27
CA SER A 100 -6.63 -15.70 -10.29
C SER A 100 -5.93 -15.36 -8.97
N VAL A 101 -5.87 -14.06 -8.63
CA VAL A 101 -5.30 -13.56 -7.37
C VAL A 101 -6.42 -13.23 -6.39
N SER A 102 -6.29 -13.68 -5.15
CA SER A 102 -7.24 -13.42 -4.06
C SER A 102 -6.66 -12.42 -3.05
N VAL A 103 -7.52 -11.74 -2.30
CA VAL A 103 -7.08 -10.83 -1.23
C VAL A 103 -6.24 -11.57 -0.18
N GLY A 104 -6.57 -12.83 0.11
CA GLY A 104 -5.78 -13.67 1.01
C GLY A 104 -4.35 -13.93 0.51
N GLN A 105 -4.16 -14.11 -0.81
CA GLN A 105 -2.82 -14.23 -1.39
C GLN A 105 -2.03 -12.92 -1.31
N ILE A 106 -2.70 -11.77 -1.46
CA ILE A 106 -2.09 -10.44 -1.30
C ILE A 106 -1.60 -10.27 0.15
N GLU A 107 -2.46 -10.57 1.13
CA GLU A 107 -2.11 -10.52 2.55
C GLU A 107 -0.98 -11.49 2.90
N ALA A 108 -1.01 -12.72 2.38
CA ALA A 108 0.05 -13.71 2.59
C ALA A 108 1.38 -13.28 1.96
N THR A 109 1.36 -12.70 0.77
CA THR A 109 2.55 -12.17 0.09
C THR A 109 3.19 -11.06 0.92
N PHE A 110 2.38 -10.13 1.43
CA PHE A 110 2.85 -9.05 2.28
C PHE A 110 3.46 -9.57 3.60
N ARG A 111 2.76 -10.46 4.31
CA ARG A 111 3.26 -11.07 5.55
C ARG A 111 4.57 -11.82 5.33
N THR A 112 4.65 -12.63 4.27
CA THR A 112 5.85 -13.37 3.92
C THR A 112 7.01 -12.43 3.66
N ALA A 113 6.82 -11.41 2.81
CA ALA A 113 7.88 -10.45 2.48
C ALA A 113 8.33 -9.64 3.70
N ALA A 114 7.42 -9.24 4.58
CA ALA A 114 7.75 -8.52 5.81
C ALA A 114 8.54 -9.40 6.80
N LYS A 115 8.16 -10.67 6.92
CA LYS A 115 8.89 -11.64 7.74
C LYS A 115 10.28 -11.92 7.17
N ASP A 116 10.38 -12.23 5.87
CA ASP A 116 11.66 -12.48 5.20
C ASP A 116 12.61 -11.27 5.34
N PHE A 117 12.08 -10.05 5.23
CA PHE A 117 12.86 -8.84 5.45
C PHE A 117 13.36 -8.74 6.89
N LYS A 118 12.48 -8.96 7.89
CA LYS A 118 12.88 -8.97 9.30
C LYS A 118 13.96 -10.03 9.56
N ASP A 119 13.77 -11.25 9.08
CA ASP A 119 14.70 -12.36 9.27
C ASP A 119 16.05 -12.05 8.61
N SER A 120 16.05 -11.34 7.47
CA SER A 120 17.28 -10.91 6.78
C SER A 120 18.09 -9.84 7.52
N LEU A 121 17.47 -9.06 8.41
CA LEU A 121 18.15 -8.08 9.26
C LEU A 121 18.87 -8.73 10.45
N GLY A 122 18.62 -10.03 10.69
CA GLY A 122 19.09 -10.77 11.86
C GLY A 122 18.41 -10.30 13.15
N ASP A 123 18.55 -11.08 14.22
CA ASP A 123 18.24 -10.61 15.58
C ASP A 123 19.27 -9.53 15.98
N THR A 124 19.15 -8.34 15.40
CA THR A 124 19.62 -7.16 16.11
C THR A 124 18.62 -6.92 17.22
N GLU A 125 18.84 -7.59 18.36
CA GLU A 125 18.46 -6.99 19.64
C GLU A 125 18.83 -5.51 19.56
N PRO A 126 17.94 -4.58 19.92
CA PRO A 126 18.30 -3.19 19.94
C PRO A 126 19.47 -3.06 20.93
N THR A 127 20.69 -2.89 20.41
CA THR A 127 21.79 -2.38 21.22
C THR A 127 21.27 -1.02 21.67
N SER A 128 20.97 -0.93 22.97
CA SER A 128 20.70 0.31 23.67
C SER A 128 21.96 1.17 23.62
N ASN A 129 22.27 1.72 22.45
CA ASN A 129 23.29 2.73 22.26
C ASN A 129 22.60 4.07 22.51
N ASN A 130 22.28 4.32 23.77
CA ASN A 130 21.97 5.66 24.25
C ASN A 130 23.15 6.58 23.92
N PRO A 131 22.99 7.63 23.10
CA PRO A 131 23.91 8.74 23.12
C PRO A 131 23.79 9.41 24.49
N LYS A 132 24.89 9.48 25.24
CA LYS A 132 24.99 10.31 26.46
C LYS A 132 24.65 11.76 26.09
N GLY A 133 23.40 12.16 26.34
CA GLY A 133 22.91 13.50 26.08
C GLY A 133 21.76 13.87 27.01
N ARG A 134 22.11 14.40 28.19
CA ARG A 134 21.28 15.11 29.18
C ARG A 134 20.07 14.35 29.75
N THR A 135 20.25 13.90 30.99
CA THR A 135 19.24 13.42 31.94
C THR A 135 18.01 14.33 32.04
N SER A 136 16.89 13.86 31.52
CA SER A 136 15.59 13.99 32.17
C SER A 136 15.12 12.58 32.53
N GLY A 137 14.79 12.34 33.80
CA GLY A 137 14.44 11.02 34.32
C GLY A 137 13.18 10.42 33.69
N PRO A 138 12.88 9.13 33.96
CA PRO A 138 11.64 8.51 33.51
C PRO A 138 10.48 9.30 34.12
N THR A 139 9.74 10.01 33.28
CA THR A 139 8.60 10.82 33.74
C THR A 139 7.48 9.84 34.05
N THR A 140 7.33 9.48 35.31
CA THR A 140 6.19 8.70 35.79
C THR A 140 4.92 9.46 35.35
N PRO A 141 3.99 8.82 34.61
CA PRO A 141 2.78 9.49 34.18
C PRO A 141 2.02 10.00 35.41
N SER A 142 1.53 11.25 35.36
CA SER A 142 0.76 11.83 36.46
C SER A 142 -0.45 10.95 36.79
N PHE A 143 -0.96 11.05 38.01
CA PHE A 143 -2.13 10.26 38.45
C PHE A 143 -3.30 10.31 37.44
N PHE A 144 -3.60 11.49 36.91
CA PHE A 144 -4.62 11.66 35.87
C PHE A 144 -4.19 11.08 34.53
N ALA A 145 -2.92 11.20 34.13
CA ALA A 145 -2.46 10.61 32.89
C ALA A 145 -2.53 9.07 32.93
N ALA A 146 -2.17 8.45 34.05
CA ALA A 146 -2.28 7.00 34.25
C ALA A 146 -3.73 6.51 34.36
N ALA A 147 -4.64 7.36 34.88
CA ALA A 147 -6.06 7.03 34.99
C ALA A 147 -6.85 7.26 33.68
N LEU A 148 -6.48 8.28 32.90
CA LEU A 148 -7.20 8.69 31.68
C LEU A 148 -6.64 8.06 30.41
N TYR A 149 -5.34 7.75 30.38
CA TYR A 149 -4.68 7.25 29.19
C TYR A 149 -3.98 5.93 29.47
N GLN A 150 -4.28 4.92 28.65
CA GLN A 150 -3.49 3.71 28.62
C GLN A 150 -2.17 3.98 27.90
N PRO A 151 -1.03 3.47 28.40
CA PRO A 151 0.21 3.50 27.65
C PRO A 151 0.00 2.88 26.28
N THR A 152 0.52 3.50 25.22
CA THR A 152 0.58 2.87 23.91
C THR A 152 1.50 1.67 24.04
N VAL A 153 0.91 0.47 24.15
CA VAL A 153 1.67 -0.77 24.20
C VAL A 153 2.28 -0.97 22.81
N ALA A 154 3.60 -0.93 22.72
CA ALA A 154 4.30 -1.32 21.51
C ALA A 154 3.93 -2.76 21.19
N LEU A 155 3.53 -3.02 19.95
CA LEU A 155 3.21 -4.37 19.52
C LEU A 155 4.52 -5.16 19.38
N GLU A 156 4.59 -6.30 20.04
CA GLU A 156 5.78 -7.14 19.99
C GLU A 156 5.70 -8.08 18.76
N GLY A 157 6.52 -7.78 17.76
CA GLY A 157 6.70 -8.63 16.58
C GLY A 157 5.94 -8.18 15.34
N ILE A 158 6.54 -8.45 14.18
CA ILE A 158 6.05 -8.01 12.86
C ILE A 158 4.63 -8.51 12.56
N GLU A 159 4.27 -9.71 12.99
CA GLU A 159 2.92 -10.26 12.78
C GLU A 159 1.85 -9.52 13.59
N ALA A 160 2.17 -9.09 14.81
CA ALA A 160 1.26 -8.31 15.65
C ALA A 160 1.07 -6.91 15.05
N GLU A 161 2.16 -6.28 14.62
CA GLU A 161 2.14 -4.99 13.93
C GLU A 161 1.31 -5.02 12.65
N ILE A 162 1.55 -5.99 11.75
CA ILE A 162 0.78 -6.16 10.51
C ILE A 162 -0.70 -6.38 10.81
N THR A 163 -1.01 -7.21 11.81
CA THR A 163 -2.39 -7.53 12.17
C THR A 163 -3.13 -6.31 12.69
N GLN A 164 -2.48 -5.47 13.50
CA GLN A 164 -3.07 -4.22 13.97
C GLN A 164 -3.23 -3.22 12.81
N TYR A 165 -2.18 -3.00 12.03
CA TYR A 165 -2.20 -2.08 10.89
C TYR A 165 -3.32 -2.41 9.89
N SER A 166 -3.53 -3.70 9.63
CA SER A 166 -4.56 -4.20 8.72
C SER A 166 -6.00 -4.02 9.23
N LYS A 167 -6.18 -3.85 10.55
CA LYS A 167 -7.50 -3.62 11.17
C LYS A 167 -7.87 -2.14 11.22
N GLU A 168 -6.90 -1.26 11.18
CA GLU A 168 -7.14 0.18 11.17
C GLU A 168 -7.79 0.62 9.86
N ASP A 169 -8.69 1.59 9.95
CA ASP A 169 -9.31 2.21 8.78
C ASP A 169 -8.25 2.89 7.88
N PRO A 170 -8.49 2.96 6.56
CA PRO A 170 -7.63 3.71 5.67
C PRO A 170 -7.61 5.20 6.02
N GLU A 171 -6.44 5.83 5.90
CA GLU A 171 -6.27 7.27 6.04
C GLU A 171 -6.97 8.01 4.87
N PRO A 172 -7.41 9.26 5.08
CA PRO A 172 -8.07 10.04 4.04
C PRO A 172 -7.14 10.31 2.85
N GLN A 173 -7.74 10.55 1.69
CA GLN A 173 -7.02 10.94 0.47
C GLN A 173 -6.18 12.21 0.73
N GLY A 174 -4.93 12.20 0.26
CA GLY A 174 -3.99 13.31 0.44
C GLY A 174 -3.16 13.25 1.73
N SER A 175 -3.38 12.24 2.58
CA SER A 175 -2.51 11.96 3.72
C SER A 175 -1.06 11.75 3.28
N LYS A 176 -0.12 12.36 4.02
CA LYS A 176 1.31 12.22 3.75
C LYS A 176 1.83 10.93 4.37
N ILE A 177 2.24 9.99 3.51
CA ILE A 177 2.65 8.63 3.89
C ILE A 177 3.86 8.61 4.83
N LEU A 178 4.93 9.36 4.51
CA LEU A 178 6.14 9.35 5.35
C LEU A 178 5.90 9.96 6.75
N PRO A 179 5.23 11.12 6.90
CA PRO A 179 4.81 11.60 8.22
C PRO A 179 3.92 10.64 9.00
N TYR A 180 3.01 9.92 8.32
CA TYR A 180 2.18 8.89 8.96
C TYR A 180 3.06 7.83 9.63
N TRP A 181 3.99 7.22 8.88
CA TRP A 181 4.88 6.19 9.41
C TRP A 181 5.83 6.73 10.49
N ALA A 182 6.40 7.92 10.29
CA ALA A 182 7.26 8.58 11.26
C ALA A 182 6.56 8.81 12.61
N SER A 183 5.27 9.15 12.59
CA SER A 183 4.48 9.36 13.82
C SER A 183 4.15 8.06 14.57
N ARG A 184 4.26 6.91 13.91
CA ARG A 184 3.82 5.60 14.40
C ARG A 184 4.94 4.62 14.71
N GLN A 185 6.20 5.05 14.65
CA GLN A 185 7.37 4.25 15.02
C GLN A 185 7.28 3.63 16.44
N LYS A 186 6.55 4.27 17.36
CA LYS A 186 6.32 3.70 18.71
C LYS A 186 5.32 2.55 18.71
N THR A 187 4.32 2.60 17.83
CA THR A 187 3.28 1.58 17.71
C THR A 187 3.73 0.43 16.82
N TYR A 188 4.51 0.77 15.78
CA TYR A 188 4.96 -0.10 14.70
C TYR A 188 6.49 -0.08 14.57
N PRO A 189 7.25 -0.48 15.61
CA PRO A 189 8.70 -0.34 15.62
C PRO A 189 9.43 -1.12 14.51
N THR A 190 8.83 -2.20 14.00
CA THR A 190 9.43 -3.04 12.95
C THR A 190 8.87 -2.71 11.56
N LEU A 191 7.59 -2.35 11.48
CA LEU A 191 6.87 -2.16 10.22
C LEU A 191 7.06 -0.74 9.63
N SER A 192 7.37 0.26 10.46
CA SER A 192 7.49 1.68 10.06
C SER A 192 8.85 2.10 9.51
#